data_AF-A0A811UYW5-F1
#
_entry.id   AF-A0A811UYW5-F1
#
_cell.length_a   1.000
_cell.length_b   1.000
_cell.length_c   1.000
_cell.angle_alpha   90.00
_cell.angle_beta   90.00
_cell.angle_gamma   90.00
#
_symmetry.space_group_name_H-M   'P 1'
#
loop_
_entity.id
_entity.type
_entity.pdbx_description
1 polymer ?
#
loop_
_entity_poly.entity_id
_entity_poly.type
_entity_poly.pdbx_seq_one_letter_code
_entity_poly.pdbx_strand_id
1 'polypeptide(L)'
;MPIESAQDVNLMYVTLEAQREYGLKLPEFVTEYFPEKMQHIAERSVTYNTYTREMLKIKSGPFVKKMFAEMIEKRKRKLQRKLYIYAAHDWTMGSLMAAVKVWKPQPLHFAVTIIFELHQNQQTGDYYVQLYLRNRSCVELLDIPGCVLNAH
;
A
#
# COMPACT_ATOMS: atom_id res chain seq x y z
N MET A 1 12.95 -7.77 -24.86
CA MET A 1 11.96 -6.69 -24.61
C MET A 1 12.75 -5.47 -24.20
N PRO A 2 12.67 -4.34 -24.93
CA PRO A 2 13.37 -3.11 -24.54
C PRO A 2 12.81 -2.57 -23.21
N ILE A 3 13.64 -1.83 -22.46
CA ILE A 3 13.24 -1.14 -21.23
C ILE A 3 12.96 0.32 -21.62
N GLU A 4 11.69 0.71 -21.64
CA GLU A 4 11.27 2.02 -22.19
C GLU A 4 10.57 2.89 -21.15
N SER A 5 10.16 2.30 -20.01
CA SER A 5 9.36 2.98 -19.00
C SER A 5 9.77 2.64 -17.57
N ALA A 6 9.32 3.46 -16.62
CA ALA A 6 9.47 3.15 -15.19
C ALA A 6 8.77 1.83 -14.80
N GLN A 7 7.73 1.42 -15.54
CA GLN A 7 7.06 0.14 -15.35
C GLN A 7 7.99 -1.02 -15.68
N ASP A 8 8.73 -0.94 -16.79
CA ASP A 8 9.65 -1.99 -17.21
C ASP A 8 10.79 -2.15 -16.20
N VAL A 9 11.32 -1.03 -15.70
CA VAL A 9 12.32 -1.03 -14.63
C VAL A 9 11.75 -1.62 -13.34
N ASN A 10 10.51 -1.29 -12.98
CA ASN A 10 9.84 -1.89 -11.81
C ASN A 10 9.68 -3.40 -11.97
N LEU A 11 9.24 -3.88 -13.13
CA LEU A 11 9.08 -5.32 -13.40
C LEU A 11 10.41 -6.07 -13.28
N MET A 12 11.50 -5.52 -13.82
CA MET A 12 12.83 -6.10 -13.65
C MET A 12 13.29 -6.05 -12.19
N TYR A 13 13.08 -4.93 -11.50
CA TYR A 13 13.44 -4.78 -10.09
C TYR A 13 12.77 -5.84 -9.21
N VAL A 14 11.44 -6.00 -9.31
CA VAL A 14 10.70 -7.00 -8.51
C VAL A 14 11.10 -8.43 -8.87
N THR A 15 11.47 -8.69 -10.13
CA THR A 15 11.97 -10.00 -10.56
C THR A 15 13.33 -10.32 -9.92
N LEU A 16 14.26 -9.36 -9.94
CA LEU A 16 15.58 -9.52 -9.31
C LEU A 16 15.49 -9.60 -7.79
N GLU A 17 14.60 -8.82 -7.16
CA GLU A 17 14.26 -8.96 -5.74
C GLU A 17 13.78 -10.37 -5.41
N ALA A 18 12.82 -10.90 -6.19
CA ALA A 18 12.31 -12.25 -5.97
C ALA A 18 13.43 -13.29 -6.10
N GLN A 19 14.27 -13.21 -7.14
CA GLN A 19 15.41 -14.11 -7.29
C GLN A 19 16.38 -14.03 -6.10
N ARG A 20 16.68 -12.82 -5.62
CA ARG A 20 17.53 -12.59 -4.44
C ARG A 20 16.92 -13.18 -3.17
N GLU A 21 15.64 -12.96 -2.92
CA GLU A 21 14.94 -13.49 -1.74
C GLU A 21 14.85 -15.02 -1.75
N TYR A 22 14.77 -15.64 -2.93
CA TYR A 22 14.83 -17.10 -3.10
C TYR A 22 16.25 -17.67 -3.03
N GLY A 23 17.28 -16.84 -2.81
CA GLY A 23 18.67 -17.28 -2.73
C GLY A 23 19.28 -17.70 -4.07
N LEU A 24 18.70 -17.27 -5.20
CA LEU A 24 19.25 -17.53 -6.53
C LEU A 24 20.42 -16.59 -6.80
N LYS A 25 21.43 -17.10 -7.51
CA LYS A 25 22.55 -16.29 -7.97
C LYS A 25 22.06 -15.35 -9.09
N LEU A 26 22.14 -14.04 -8.84
CA LEU A 26 21.82 -13.04 -9.85
C LEU A 26 22.92 -12.98 -10.93
N PRO A 27 22.58 -12.64 -12.19
CA PRO A 27 23.57 -12.39 -13.23
C PRO A 27 24.55 -11.27 -12.85
N GLU A 28 25.83 -11.39 -13.20
CA GLU A 28 26.86 -10.43 -12.79
C GLU A 28 26.58 -9.01 -13.29
N PHE A 29 26.08 -8.86 -14.52
CA PHE A 29 25.80 -7.54 -15.09
C PHE A 29 24.74 -6.75 -14.30
N VAL A 30 23.87 -7.39 -13.51
CA VAL A 30 22.81 -6.66 -12.79
C VAL A 30 23.36 -5.94 -11.56
N THR A 31 24.52 -6.31 -11.03
CA THR A 31 25.08 -5.69 -9.81
C THR A 31 25.44 -4.21 -10.02
N GLU A 32 25.64 -3.78 -11.26
CA GLU A 32 25.87 -2.37 -11.57
C GLU A 32 24.62 -1.50 -11.36
N TYR A 33 23.42 -2.09 -11.44
CA TYR A 33 22.15 -1.35 -11.45
C TYR A 33 21.24 -1.71 -10.27
N PHE A 34 21.20 -2.98 -9.88
CA PHE A 34 20.33 -3.52 -8.85
C PHE A 34 21.07 -3.64 -7.51
N PRO A 35 20.45 -3.26 -6.37
CA PRO A 35 19.12 -2.65 -6.27
C PRO A 35 19.12 -1.13 -6.48
N GLU A 36 20.22 -0.45 -6.14
CA GLU A 36 20.24 0.99 -5.81
C GLU A 36 19.81 1.92 -6.96
N LYS A 37 20.36 1.74 -8.17
CA LYS A 37 20.05 2.63 -9.31
C LYS A 37 18.64 2.38 -9.85
N MET A 38 18.17 1.14 -9.79
CA MET A 38 16.84 0.76 -10.28
C MET A 38 15.72 1.16 -9.31
N GLN A 39 15.97 1.10 -8.00
CA GLN A 39 14.94 1.26 -6.98
C GLN A 39 14.15 2.56 -7.12
N HIS A 40 14.83 3.69 -7.25
CA HIS A 40 14.17 5.01 -7.39
C HIS A 40 13.24 5.09 -8.61
N ILE A 41 13.64 4.49 -9.73
CA ILE A 41 12.83 4.45 -10.95
C ILE A 41 11.65 3.49 -10.75
N ALA A 42 11.91 2.33 -10.14
CA ALA A 42 10.89 1.33 -9.84
C ALA A 42 9.81 1.88 -8.89
N GLU A 43 10.17 2.67 -7.89
CA GLU A 43 9.23 3.32 -6.96
C GLU A 43 8.38 4.40 -7.64
N ARG A 44 8.96 5.15 -8.60
CA ARG A 44 8.24 6.16 -9.38
C ARG A 44 7.14 5.55 -10.26
N SER A 45 7.26 4.28 -10.65
CA SER A 45 6.24 3.61 -11.46
C SER A 45 4.86 3.63 -10.77
N VAL A 46 4.81 3.42 -9.45
CA VAL A 46 3.59 3.54 -8.64
C VAL A 46 3.05 4.96 -8.68
N THR A 47 3.90 5.95 -8.42
CA THR A 47 3.53 7.37 -8.43
C THR A 47 2.95 7.81 -9.76
N TYR A 48 3.57 7.43 -10.88
CA TYR A 48 3.05 7.74 -12.22
C TYR A 48 1.72 7.06 -12.49
N ASN A 49 1.55 5.82 -12.02
CA ASN A 49 0.30 5.07 -12.14
C ASN A 49 -0.83 5.63 -11.25
N THR A 50 -0.53 6.52 -10.32
CA THR A 50 -1.50 7.08 -9.36
C THR A 50 -1.47 8.60 -9.32
N TYR A 51 -0.94 9.23 -10.37
CA TYR A 51 -0.53 10.64 -10.32
C TYR A 51 -1.71 11.60 -10.21
N THR A 52 -2.79 11.35 -10.95
CA THR A 52 -3.96 12.24 -10.98
C THR A 52 -5.06 11.76 -10.05
N ARG A 53 -5.93 12.70 -9.66
CA ARG A 53 -7.12 12.39 -8.86
C ARG A 53 -8.06 11.43 -9.59
N GLU A 54 -8.16 11.54 -10.91
CA GLU A 54 -8.97 10.68 -11.77
C GLU A 54 -8.43 9.25 -11.77
N MET A 55 -7.11 9.07 -11.88
CA MET A 55 -6.46 7.76 -11.78
C MET A 55 -6.73 7.11 -10.42
N LEU A 56 -6.57 7.86 -9.33
CA LEU A 56 -6.87 7.38 -7.97
C LEU A 56 -8.35 6.99 -7.80
N LYS A 57 -9.27 7.81 -8.32
CA LYS A 57 -10.71 7.53 -8.29
C LYS A 57 -11.05 6.24 -9.02
N ILE A 58 -10.41 5.95 -10.16
CA ILE A 58 -10.66 4.73 -10.94
C ILE A 58 -10.03 3.51 -10.26
N LYS A 59 -8.77 3.61 -9.82
CA LYS A 59 -7.98 2.49 -9.32
C LYS A 59 -8.38 2.03 -7.92
N SER A 60 -8.52 2.96 -7.00
CA SER A 60 -8.72 2.66 -5.57
C SER A 60 -10.02 3.23 -5.00
N GLY A 61 -10.65 4.17 -5.70
CA GLY A 61 -11.93 4.76 -5.30
C GLY A 61 -13.04 3.74 -4.98
N PRO A 62 -13.28 2.71 -5.82
CA PRO A 62 -14.29 1.70 -5.53
C PRO A 62 -14.02 0.94 -4.22
N PHE A 63 -12.77 0.56 -3.98
CA PHE A 63 -12.37 -0.15 -2.76
C PHE A 63 -12.50 0.75 -1.53
N VAL A 64 -11.96 1.97 -1.57
CA VAL A 64 -12.06 2.94 -0.46
C VAL A 64 -13.52 3.23 -0.13
N LYS A 65 -14.37 3.44 -1.13
CA LYS A 65 -15.81 3.67 -0.93
C LYS A 65 -16.49 2.48 -0.27
N LYS A 66 -16.20 1.26 -0.72
CA LYS A 66 -16.75 0.02 -0.17
C LYS A 66 -16.33 -0.17 1.30
N MET A 67 -15.03 -0.12 1.56
CA MET A 67 -14.46 -0.30 2.90
C MET A 67 -15.04 0.73 3.89
N PHE A 68 -15.12 1.99 3.49
CA PHE A 68 -15.67 3.04 4.35
C PHE A 68 -17.17 2.86 4.61
N ALA A 69 -17.94 2.43 3.60
CA ALA A 69 -19.35 2.09 3.79
C ALA A 69 -19.54 0.94 4.79
N GLU A 70 -18.68 -0.08 4.74
CA GLU A 70 -18.71 -1.20 5.70
C GLU A 70 -18.40 -0.75 7.13
N MET A 71 -17.43 0.17 7.30
CA MET A 71 -17.15 0.78 8.61
C MET A 71 -18.35 1.57 9.14
N ILE A 72 -19.04 2.33 8.28
CA ILE A 72 -20.26 3.06 8.66
C ILE A 72 -21.37 2.09 9.11
N GLU A 73 -21.60 1.01 8.36
CA GLU A 73 -22.63 0.03 8.73
C GLU A 73 -22.25 -0.75 9.99
N LYS A 74 -20.94 -0.97 10.24
CA LYS A 74 -20.44 -1.52 11.51
C LYS A 74 -20.75 -0.58 12.68
N ARG A 75 -20.45 0.72 12.54
CA ARG A 75 -20.79 1.74 13.54
C ARG A 75 -22.29 1.79 13.84
N LYS A 76 -23.15 1.64 12.82
CA LYS A 76 -24.62 1.58 12.98
C LYS A 76 -25.12 0.24 13.56
N ARG A 77 -24.23 -0.68 13.92
CA ARG A 77 -24.55 -2.05 14.40
C ARG A 77 -25.37 -2.88 13.41
N LYS A 78 -25.32 -2.53 12.12
CA LYS A 78 -25.99 -3.24 11.02
C LYS A 78 -25.12 -4.32 10.39
N LEU A 79 -23.83 -4.31 10.67
CA LEU A 79 -22.86 -5.30 10.18
C LEU A 79 -22.23 -6.08 11.34
N GLN A 80 -22.44 -7.41 11.35
CA GLN A 80 -21.86 -8.28 12.38
C GLN A 80 -20.41 -8.67 12.09
N ARG A 81 -19.98 -8.64 10.81
CA ARG A 81 -18.63 -9.00 10.39
C ARG A 81 -17.58 -8.18 11.16
N LYS A 82 -16.52 -8.86 11.59
CA LYS A 82 -15.42 -8.28 12.40
C LYS A 82 -14.13 -8.08 11.61
N LEU A 83 -13.89 -8.89 10.58
CA LEU A 83 -12.66 -8.86 9.79
C LEU A 83 -12.98 -9.09 8.31
N TYR A 84 -12.27 -8.36 7.46
CA TYR A 84 -12.21 -8.58 6.02
C TYR A 84 -10.74 -8.74 5.64
N ILE A 85 -10.42 -9.77 4.87
CA ILE A 85 -9.08 -10.00 4.34
C ILE A 85 -9.18 -9.97 2.82
N TYR A 86 -8.37 -9.13 2.19
CA TYR A 86 -8.28 -8.99 0.73
C TYR A 86 -6.87 -9.35 0.30
N ALA A 87 -6.73 -10.37 -0.55
CA ALA A 87 -5.48 -10.63 -1.25
C ALA A 87 -5.43 -9.76 -2.51
N ALA A 88 -4.34 -9.04 -2.69
CA ALA A 88 -4.18 -8.08 -3.78
C ALA A 88 -2.73 -8.04 -4.26
N HIS A 89 -2.49 -7.26 -5.32
CA HIS A 89 -1.15 -7.03 -5.84
C HIS A 89 -0.52 -5.79 -5.19
N ASP A 90 0.81 -5.72 -5.20
CA ASP A 90 1.63 -4.55 -4.86
C ASP A 90 1.12 -3.25 -5.51
N TRP A 91 0.66 -3.31 -6.77
CA TRP A 91 0.02 -2.19 -7.46
C TRP A 91 -1.24 -1.67 -6.75
N THR A 92 -2.05 -2.58 -6.23
CA THR A 92 -3.25 -2.23 -5.45
C THR A 92 -2.84 -1.54 -4.16
N MET A 93 -1.80 -2.05 -3.50
CA MET A 93 -1.26 -1.51 -2.25
C MET A 93 -0.74 -0.08 -2.42
N GLY A 94 0.11 0.14 -3.42
CA GLY A 94 0.62 1.48 -3.76
C GLY A 94 -0.51 2.45 -4.10
N SER A 95 -1.47 2.02 -4.93
CA SER A 95 -2.63 2.84 -5.31
C SER A 95 -3.53 3.19 -4.12
N LEU A 96 -3.76 2.24 -3.22
CA LEU A 96 -4.58 2.44 -2.03
C LEU A 96 -3.91 3.41 -1.05
N MET A 97 -2.62 3.26 -0.78
CA MET A 97 -1.84 4.19 0.03
C MET A 97 -1.80 5.59 -0.59
N ALA A 98 -1.70 5.69 -1.91
CA ALA A 98 -1.74 6.98 -2.60
C ALA A 98 -3.14 7.63 -2.48
N ALA A 99 -4.20 6.84 -2.59
CA ALA A 99 -5.57 7.34 -2.49
C ALA A 99 -5.91 7.90 -1.10
N VAL A 100 -5.37 7.30 -0.04
CA VAL A 100 -5.51 7.80 1.34
C VAL A 100 -4.38 8.76 1.75
N LYS A 101 -3.53 9.16 0.80
CA LYS A 101 -2.44 10.16 0.96
C LYS A 101 -1.36 9.79 1.98
N VAL A 102 -1.10 8.50 2.16
CA VAL A 102 -0.04 7.99 3.05
C VAL A 102 1.12 7.35 2.28
N TRP A 103 1.03 7.30 0.95
CA TRP A 103 2.09 6.76 0.11
C TRP A 103 3.37 7.57 0.26
N LYS A 104 4.45 6.84 0.55
CA LYS A 104 5.84 7.31 0.47
C LYS A 104 6.55 6.37 -0.51
N PRO A 105 7.35 6.87 -1.48
CA PRO A 105 8.16 6.04 -2.36
C PRO A 105 9.01 5.07 -1.52
N GLN A 106 8.76 3.78 -1.70
CA GLN A 106 9.42 2.70 -0.99
C GLN A 106 9.25 1.38 -1.76
N PRO A 107 10.14 0.40 -1.58
CA PRO A 107 9.93 -0.95 -2.08
C PRO A 107 8.76 -1.60 -1.34
N LEU A 108 7.90 -2.29 -2.08
CA LEU A 108 6.82 -3.11 -1.51
C LEU A 108 7.29 -4.56 -1.44
N HIS A 109 7.63 -5.01 -0.23
CA HIS A 109 8.10 -6.38 -0.02
C HIS A 109 6.96 -7.39 -0.07
N PHE A 110 7.30 -8.65 -0.31
CA PHE A 110 6.32 -9.73 -0.26
C PHE A 110 5.55 -9.73 1.06
N ALA A 111 4.26 -10.03 0.95
CA ALA A 111 3.31 -9.96 2.06
C ALA A 111 3.16 -8.58 2.73
N VAL A 112 3.49 -7.49 2.01
CA VAL A 112 3.12 -6.13 2.46
C VAL A 112 1.62 -6.08 2.77
N THR A 113 1.29 -5.55 3.94
CA THR A 113 -0.09 -5.57 4.46
C THR A 113 -0.45 -4.19 4.95
N ILE A 114 -1.60 -3.68 4.51
CA ILE A 114 -2.21 -2.46 5.04
C ILE A 114 -3.44 -2.85 5.85
N ILE A 115 -3.54 -2.31 7.06
CA ILE A 115 -4.58 -2.67 8.03
C ILE A 115 -5.36 -1.40 8.36
N PHE A 116 -6.66 -1.43 8.09
CA PHE A 116 -7.57 -0.37 8.51
C PHE A 116 -8.40 -0.88 9.68
N GLU A 117 -8.31 -0.20 10.82
CA GLU A 117 -9.01 -0.58 12.04
C GLU A 117 -10.04 0.48 12.41
N LEU A 118 -11.29 0.06 12.61
CA LEU A 118 -12.35 0.91 13.16
C LEU A 118 -12.43 0.68 14.67
N HIS A 119 -12.16 1.72 15.44
CA HIS A 119 -12.16 1.71 16.89
C HIS A 119 -13.33 2.51 17.45
N GLN A 120 -13.70 2.23 18.70
CA GLN A 120 -14.67 3.00 19.47
C GLN A 120 -14.05 3.41 20.80
N ASN A 121 -13.99 4.72 21.07
CA ASN A 121 -13.62 5.27 22.36
C ASN A 121 -14.67 4.85 23.40
N GLN A 122 -14.26 4.14 24.45
CA GLN A 122 -15.17 3.64 25.47
C GLN A 122 -15.73 4.74 26.39
N GLN A 123 -15.02 5.86 26.52
CA GLN A 123 -15.42 6.99 27.37
C GLN A 123 -16.40 7.91 26.64
N THR A 124 -16.07 8.31 25.40
CA THR A 124 -16.90 9.26 24.65
C THR A 124 -17.95 8.56 23.76
N GLY A 125 -17.73 7.29 23.43
CA GLY A 125 -18.53 6.55 22.46
C GLY A 125 -18.20 6.86 20.99
N ASP A 126 -17.25 7.77 20.73
CA ASP A 126 -16.86 8.18 19.38
C ASP A 126 -16.10 7.09 18.64
N TYR A 127 -16.17 7.15 17.31
CA TYR A 127 -15.50 6.20 16.42
C TYR A 127 -14.36 6.87 15.68
N TYR A 128 -13.26 6.15 15.51
CA TYR A 128 -12.08 6.60 14.78
C TYR A 128 -11.47 5.45 13.97
N VAL A 129 -10.65 5.81 12.98
CA VAL A 129 -9.97 4.86 12.11
C VAL A 129 -8.46 4.99 12.31
N GLN A 130 -7.79 3.86 12.54
CA GLN A 130 -6.34 3.77 12.51
C GLN A 130 -5.88 2.99 11.29
N LEU A 131 -4.72 3.38 10.76
CA LEU A 131 -4.14 2.80 9.58
C LEU A 131 -2.73 2.31 9.88
N TYR A 132 -2.46 1.04 9.60
CA TYR A 132 -1.14 0.45 9.82
C TYR A 132 -0.58 -0.10 8.52
N LEU A 133 0.75 -0.01 8.37
CA LEU A 133 1.49 -0.66 7.31
C LEU A 133 2.47 -1.65 7.92
N ARG A 134 2.39 -2.90 7.49
CA ARG A 134 3.44 -3.89 7.68
C ARG A 134 4.16 -4.10 6.37
N ASN A 135 5.39 -3.63 6.27
CA ASN A 135 6.27 -3.85 5.14
C ASN A 135 7.54 -4.53 5.69
N ARG A 136 7.68 -5.84 5.49
CA ARG A 136 8.56 -6.77 6.24
C ARG A 136 8.08 -7.05 7.68
N SER A 137 8.99 -6.95 8.66
CA SER A 137 8.80 -7.43 10.02
C SER A 137 8.10 -6.42 10.93
N CYS A 138 8.26 -5.13 10.67
CA CYS A 138 7.74 -4.06 11.52
C CYS A 138 6.36 -3.58 11.07
N VAL A 139 5.52 -3.22 12.04
CA VAL A 139 4.22 -2.57 11.81
C VAL A 139 4.35 -1.10 12.20
N GLU A 140 4.03 -0.21 11.26
CA GLU A 140 4.05 1.24 11.43
C GLU A 140 2.62 1.79 11.47
N LEU A 141 2.31 2.67 12.42
CA LEU A 141 1.09 3.48 12.40
C LEU A 141 1.28 4.63 11.40
N LEU A 142 0.36 4.74 10.43
CA LEU A 142 0.40 5.74 9.39
C LEU A 142 -0.46 6.96 9.73
N ASP A 143 0.09 8.14 9.47
CA ASP A 143 -0.61 9.42 9.61
C ASP A 143 -1.36 9.77 8.33
N ILE A 144 -2.69 9.92 8.43
CA ILE A 144 -3.53 10.35 7.32
C ILE A 144 -3.62 11.89 7.37
N PRO A 145 -3.10 12.61 6.35
CA PRO A 145 -3.10 14.06 6.37
C PRO A 145 -4.50 14.66 6.58
N GLY A 146 -4.63 15.51 7.60
CA GLY A 146 -5.89 16.14 7.99
C GLY A 146 -6.73 15.33 9.00
N CYS A 147 -6.24 14.17 9.43
CA CYS A 147 -6.75 13.45 10.60
C CYS A 147 -5.83 13.68 11.80
N VAL A 148 -6.38 13.60 13.01
CA VAL A 148 -5.58 13.69 14.25
C VAL A 148 -5.21 12.27 14.66
N LEU A 149 -3.92 12.00 14.89
CA LEU A 149 -3.41 10.68 15.32
C LEU A 149 -3.92 10.24 16.71
N ASN A 150 -4.51 11.15 17.47
CA ASN A 150 -4.88 10.96 18.86
C ASN A 150 -6.39 10.82 19.01
N ALA A 151 -6.91 9.61 18.90
CA ALA A 151 -8.22 9.27 19.42
C ALA A 151 -8.04 8.18 20.48
N HIS A 152 -7.61 8.60 21.67
CA HIS A 152 -7.63 7.78 22.88
C HIS A 152 -8.67 8.32 23.84
#